data_AF-A0A1X7UCC8-F1
#
_entry.id   AF-A0A1X7UCC8-F1
#
_cell.length_a   1.000
_cell.length_b   1.000
_cell.length_c   1.000
_cell.angle_alpha   90.00
_cell.angle_beta   90.00
_cell.angle_gamma   90.00
#
_symmetry.space_group_name_H-M   'P 1'
#
loop_
_entity.id
_entity.type
_entity.pdbx_description
1 polymer ?
#
loop_
_entity_poly.entity_id
_entity_poly.type
_entity_poly.pdbx_seq_one_letter_code
_entity_poly.pdbx_strand_id
1 'polypeptide(L)'
;YCSTDAFYQQIDINSPYVDGVSITRGSPREHVCVTDTYSSFPSLMCACATGSSQSVQPFIGNHYFCESGNHANGWSSTLYTSDPLWDGKGCGPVEATCCSAPGLPWFHRDYGSTTTTDYIELRVCADQHNSNEDTPVGFYEIYVK
;
A
#
# COMPACT_ATOMS: atom_id res chain seq x y z
N TYR A 1 12.21 -0.31 7.29
CA TYR A 1 11.89 1.11 7.09
C TYR A 1 10.78 1.52 8.02
N CYS A 2 10.43 2.81 8.03
CA CYS A 2 9.19 3.27 8.68
C CYS A 2 8.08 3.25 7.62
N SER A 3 6.88 2.90 8.07
CA SER A 3 5.67 2.79 7.26
C SER A 3 5.34 4.12 6.58
N THR A 4 4.80 4.04 5.37
CA THR A 4 4.09 5.16 4.73
C THR A 4 2.81 5.42 5.50
N ASP A 5 2.57 6.65 5.95
CA ASP A 5 1.43 7.02 6.79
C ASP A 5 0.10 7.13 5.99
N ALA A 6 -0.04 6.27 4.98
CA ALA A 6 -1.10 6.22 3.98
C ALA A 6 -2.53 6.19 4.55
N PHE A 7 -2.69 5.66 5.76
CA PHE A 7 -3.98 5.57 6.45
C PHE A 7 -4.14 6.62 7.57
N TYR A 8 -3.06 7.31 7.93
CA TYR A 8 -3.02 8.30 8.99
C TYR A 8 -3.64 9.63 8.52
N GLN A 9 -4.78 10.00 9.12
CA GLN A 9 -5.45 11.30 8.96
C GLN A 9 -5.84 11.74 7.52
N GLN A 10 -6.10 10.82 6.59
CA GLN A 10 -6.55 11.16 5.23
C GLN A 10 -8.07 11.40 5.16
N ILE A 11 -8.50 12.58 4.70
CA ILE A 11 -9.90 13.05 4.77
C ILE A 11 -10.68 12.81 3.46
N ASP A 12 -10.03 12.81 2.29
CA ASP A 12 -10.72 12.64 1.00
C ASP A 12 -9.84 12.09 -0.14
N ILE A 13 -10.48 11.74 -1.27
CA ILE A 13 -9.87 11.11 -2.46
C ILE A 13 -8.96 12.02 -3.29
N ASN A 14 -9.10 13.33 -3.11
CA ASN A 14 -8.24 14.37 -3.67
C ASN A 14 -7.23 14.90 -2.64
N SER A 15 -7.30 14.43 -1.39
CA SER A 15 -6.31 14.67 -0.36
C SER A 15 -4.98 14.21 -0.94
N PRO A 16 -3.99 15.11 -1.07
CA PRO A 16 -2.87 14.88 -1.99
C PRO A 16 -1.91 13.73 -1.63
N TYR A 17 -2.12 12.97 -0.55
CA TYR A 17 -1.05 12.15 0.04
C TYR A 17 -1.53 10.78 0.54
N VAL A 18 -1.96 9.88 -0.35
CA VAL A 18 -1.84 8.46 0.00
C VAL A 18 -0.36 8.12 -0.13
N ASP A 19 0.38 8.14 0.98
CA ASP A 19 1.80 7.80 0.97
C ASP A 19 2.01 6.34 0.55
N GLY A 20 3.08 6.10 -0.20
CA GLY A 20 3.34 4.82 -0.85
C GLY A 20 2.94 4.81 -2.33
N VAL A 21 2.52 3.65 -2.81
CA VAL A 21 2.21 3.44 -4.22
C VAL A 21 0.70 3.45 -4.42
N SER A 22 0.22 4.22 -5.39
CA SER A 22 -1.19 4.19 -5.78
C SER A 22 -1.37 4.04 -7.28
N ILE A 23 -2.32 3.20 -7.67
CA ILE A 23 -2.80 3.10 -9.05
C ILE A 23 -4.22 3.66 -9.08
N THR A 24 -4.46 4.62 -9.97
CA THR A 24 -5.78 5.23 -10.16
C THR A 24 -6.23 5.26 -11.60
N ARG A 25 -7.54 5.32 -11.80
CA ARG A 25 -8.18 5.49 -13.11
C ARG A 25 -9.39 6.41 -12.98
N GLY A 26 -9.63 7.19 -14.03
CA GLY A 26 -10.86 7.96 -14.20
C GLY A 26 -10.95 9.23 -13.35
N SER A 27 -12.11 9.87 -13.41
CA SER A 27 -12.47 11.03 -12.61
C SER A 27 -13.95 10.92 -12.24
N PRO A 28 -14.30 10.50 -11.00
CA PRO A 28 -13.43 10.38 -9.82
C PRO A 28 -12.49 9.16 -9.84
N ARG A 29 -11.37 9.26 -9.11
CA ARG A 29 -10.30 8.25 -9.07
C ARG A 29 -10.73 7.00 -8.30
N GLU A 30 -10.31 5.82 -8.74
CA GLU A 30 -10.44 4.58 -7.94
C GLU A 30 -9.05 4.09 -7.55
N HIS A 31 -8.80 3.73 -6.28
CA HIS A 31 -7.44 3.52 -5.75
C HIS A 31 -7.11 2.04 -5.53
N VAL A 32 -5.87 1.65 -5.88
CA VAL A 32 -5.17 0.54 -5.23
C VAL A 32 -4.05 1.11 -4.40
N CYS A 33 -4.14 1.02 -3.07
CA CYS A 33 -3.13 1.54 -2.15
C CYS A 33 -2.16 0.42 -1.75
N VAL A 34 -0.86 0.70 -1.79
CA VAL A 34 0.18 -0.26 -1.43
C VAL A 34 1.14 0.37 -0.42
N THR A 35 1.16 -0.17 0.81
CA THR A 35 1.79 0.45 1.99
C THR A 35 2.73 -0.53 2.70
N ASP A 36 3.64 -0.02 3.54
CA ASP A 36 4.52 -0.81 4.42
C ASP A 36 3.83 -1.05 5.79
N THR A 37 3.94 -2.25 6.39
CA THR A 37 3.22 -2.60 7.64
C THR A 37 3.97 -2.24 8.92
N TYR A 38 5.30 -2.12 8.90
CA TYR A 38 6.04 -2.27 10.15
C TYR A 38 6.23 -0.94 10.89
N SER A 39 5.41 -0.78 11.93
CA SER A 39 5.59 0.23 12.95
C SER A 39 5.31 -0.35 14.33
N SER A 40 6.11 0.03 15.33
CA SER A 40 5.80 -0.22 16.75
C SER A 40 4.60 0.60 17.24
N PHE A 41 4.08 1.50 16.40
CA PHE A 41 2.94 2.36 16.70
C PHE A 41 1.70 1.84 15.97
N PRO A 42 0.65 1.38 16.69
CA PRO A 42 -0.62 0.94 16.11
C PRO A 42 -1.24 1.91 15.11
N SER A 43 -0.95 3.21 15.24
CA SER A 43 -1.47 4.26 14.38
C SER A 43 -0.77 4.37 13.02
N LEU A 44 0.35 3.68 12.80
CA LEU A 44 1.10 3.71 11.54
C LEU A 44 1.19 2.30 10.92
N MET A 45 0.52 1.32 11.52
CA MET A 45 0.43 -0.04 11.00
C MET A 45 -0.65 -0.13 9.93
N CYS A 46 -0.51 -1.09 9.04
CA CYS A 46 -1.56 -1.39 8.08
C CYS A 46 -2.86 -1.80 8.73
N ALA A 47 -3.98 -1.40 8.13
CA ALA A 47 -5.31 -1.66 8.70
C ALA A 47 -5.61 -3.17 8.88
N CYS A 48 -5.01 -4.03 8.07
CA CYS A 48 -5.12 -5.49 8.17
C CYS A 48 -4.19 -6.11 9.23
N ALA A 49 -3.20 -5.37 9.73
CA ALA A 49 -2.20 -5.90 10.64
C ALA A 49 -2.78 -6.12 12.04
N THR A 50 -2.36 -7.20 12.70
CA THR A 50 -2.79 -7.53 14.06
C THR A 50 -2.33 -6.44 15.04
N GLY A 51 -3.28 -5.84 15.76
CA GLY A 51 -3.00 -4.77 16.71
C GLY A 51 -2.96 -3.36 16.11
N SER A 52 -3.25 -3.22 14.82
CA SER A 52 -3.43 -1.91 14.18
C SER A 52 -4.63 -1.17 14.75
N SER A 53 -4.51 0.16 14.88
CA SER A 53 -5.62 1.06 15.16
C SER A 53 -6.11 1.80 13.91
N GLN A 54 -5.57 1.47 12.73
CA GLN A 54 -5.94 2.09 11.47
C GLN A 54 -7.19 1.45 10.87
N SER A 55 -7.94 2.26 10.15
CA SER A 55 -9.11 1.84 9.37
C SER A 55 -8.93 2.26 7.93
N VAL A 56 -9.29 1.39 7.00
CA VAL A 56 -9.25 1.72 5.58
C VAL A 56 -10.31 2.76 5.25
N GLN A 57 -9.91 3.72 4.44
CA GLN A 57 -10.73 4.85 4.02
C GLN A 57 -11.84 4.33 3.12
N PRO A 58 -13.09 4.84 3.25
CA PRO A 58 -14.22 4.31 2.50
C PRO A 58 -14.03 4.31 0.98
N PHE A 59 -13.27 5.26 0.43
CA PHE A 59 -13.00 5.37 -1.00
C PHE A 59 -11.96 4.35 -1.52
N ILE A 60 -11.15 3.77 -0.63
CA ILE A 60 -10.24 2.66 -0.94
C ILE A 60 -11.00 1.33 -0.83
N GLY A 61 -11.87 1.20 0.18
CA GLY A 61 -12.66 -0.02 0.40
C GLY A 61 -11.75 -1.25 0.59
N ASN A 62 -12.02 -2.32 -0.15
CA ASN A 62 -11.21 -3.55 -0.10
C ASN A 62 -10.08 -3.55 -1.15
N HIS A 63 -9.62 -2.37 -1.54
CA HIS A 63 -8.70 -2.19 -2.66
C HIS A 63 -7.34 -1.70 -2.19
N TYR A 64 -6.76 -2.41 -1.23
CA TYR A 64 -5.45 -2.12 -0.70
C TYR A 64 -4.69 -3.41 -0.46
N PHE A 65 -3.38 -3.30 -0.52
CA PHE A 65 -2.45 -4.36 -0.13
C PHE A 65 -1.40 -3.72 0.76
N CYS A 66 -0.90 -4.50 1.70
CA CYS A 66 0.13 -4.00 2.59
C CYS A 66 1.03 -5.13 3.03
N GLU A 67 2.33 -4.87 3.08
CA GLU A 67 3.36 -5.81 3.48
C GLU A 67 4.61 -5.04 3.91
N SER A 68 5.36 -5.53 4.89
CA SER A 68 6.66 -5.00 5.30
C SER A 68 7.75 -6.01 5.00
N GLY A 69 8.82 -5.53 4.36
CA GLY A 69 10.06 -6.31 4.21
C GLY A 69 10.91 -6.36 5.49
N ASN A 70 10.47 -5.70 6.56
CA ASN A 70 11.14 -5.63 7.85
C ASN A 70 10.32 -6.31 8.95
N HIS A 71 10.85 -7.41 9.49
CA HIS A 71 10.23 -8.13 10.62
C HIS A 71 10.97 -7.90 11.96
N ALA A 72 11.94 -6.97 12.02
CA ALA A 72 12.66 -6.66 13.25
C ALA A 72 11.84 -5.74 14.17
N ASN A 73 12.16 -5.71 15.48
CA ASN A 73 11.45 -4.90 16.49
C ASN A 73 11.68 -3.37 16.41
N GLY A 74 12.04 -2.85 15.25
CA GLY A 74 12.37 -1.43 15.06
C GLY A 74 12.65 -1.10 13.60
N TRP A 75 12.66 0.19 13.32
CA TRP A 75 13.00 0.72 11.99
C TRP A 75 14.52 0.90 11.86
N SER A 76 15.01 0.66 10.65
CA SER A 76 16.40 0.89 10.24
C SER A 76 16.41 1.46 8.83
N SER A 77 17.39 2.31 8.52
CA SER A 77 17.64 2.85 7.17
C SER A 77 18.35 1.80 6.29
N THR A 78 17.72 0.64 6.10
CA THR A 78 18.30 -0.52 5.39
C THR A 78 17.33 -1.03 4.33
N LEU A 79 17.79 -1.16 3.08
CA LEU A 79 16.98 -1.73 1.99
C LEU A 79 16.84 -3.24 2.14
N TYR A 80 15.65 -3.70 2.54
CA TYR A 80 15.35 -5.13 2.69
C TYR A 80 14.97 -5.75 1.34
N THR A 81 15.97 -6.01 0.50
CA THR A 81 15.74 -6.60 -0.84
C THR A 81 15.47 -8.11 -0.82
N SER A 82 15.67 -8.77 0.33
CA SER A 82 15.42 -10.21 0.49
C SER A 82 13.95 -10.56 0.66
N ASP A 83 13.12 -9.57 0.99
CA ASP A 83 11.69 -9.73 1.21
C ASP A 83 10.93 -8.67 0.38
N PRO A 84 10.67 -8.94 -0.91
CA PRO A 84 9.97 -8.01 -1.78
C PRO A 84 8.55 -7.76 -1.31
N LEU A 85 8.14 -6.49 -1.27
CA LEU A 85 6.80 -6.13 -0.83
C LEU A 85 5.72 -6.64 -1.80
N TRP A 86 4.58 -7.03 -1.24
CA TRP A 86 3.34 -7.38 -1.93
C TRP A 86 3.44 -8.64 -2.78
N ASP A 87 4.32 -9.56 -2.39
CA ASP A 87 4.42 -10.88 -2.99
C ASP A 87 3.65 -11.96 -2.21
N GLY A 88 3.14 -11.61 -1.02
CA GLY A 88 2.41 -12.50 -0.13
C GLY A 88 3.29 -13.56 0.53
N LYS A 89 4.57 -13.27 0.75
CA LYS A 89 5.57 -14.17 1.35
C LYS A 89 6.46 -13.43 2.34
N GLY A 90 7.24 -14.18 3.12
CA GLY A 90 8.15 -13.58 4.11
C GLY A 90 7.46 -12.96 5.33
N CYS A 91 6.18 -12.64 5.24
CA CYS A 91 5.34 -12.06 6.27
C CYS A 91 5.52 -12.58 7.70
N GLY A 92 5.71 -11.63 8.62
CA GLY A 92 5.67 -11.88 10.05
C GLY A 92 4.25 -12.15 10.59
N PRO A 93 4.13 -12.55 11.86
CA PRO A 93 2.84 -12.84 12.49
C PRO A 93 1.93 -11.61 12.59
N VAL A 94 2.51 -10.40 12.59
CA VAL A 94 1.77 -9.14 12.66
C VAL A 94 1.00 -8.87 11.36
N GLU A 95 1.57 -9.22 10.21
CA GLU A 95 1.03 -8.93 8.89
C GLU A 95 0.43 -10.16 8.18
N ALA A 96 0.35 -11.31 8.86
CA ALA A 96 -0.15 -12.56 8.29
C ALA A 96 -1.51 -12.41 7.57
N THR A 97 -2.42 -11.61 8.12
CA THR A 97 -3.71 -11.29 7.48
C THR A 97 -3.51 -10.50 6.18
N CYS A 98 -2.64 -9.48 6.20
CA CYS A 98 -2.32 -8.67 5.02
C CYS A 98 -1.70 -9.51 3.90
N CYS A 99 -0.78 -10.40 4.27
CA CYS A 99 -0.10 -11.36 3.41
C CYS A 99 -1.05 -12.35 2.70
N SER A 100 -2.18 -12.63 3.35
CA SER A 100 -3.21 -13.53 2.83
C SER A 100 -4.28 -12.81 1.99
N ALA A 101 -4.07 -11.53 1.67
CA ALA A 101 -5.02 -10.75 0.90
C ALA A 101 -5.29 -11.39 -0.48
N PRO A 102 -6.56 -11.60 -0.88
CA PRO A 102 -6.89 -12.14 -2.18
C PRO A 102 -6.32 -11.28 -3.31
N GLY A 103 -5.64 -11.91 -4.27
CA GLY A 103 -5.07 -11.24 -5.42
C GLY A 103 -3.56 -10.97 -5.33
N LEU A 104 -2.89 -11.21 -4.19
CA LEU A 104 -1.42 -11.21 -4.19
C LEU A 104 -0.86 -12.34 -5.08
N PRO A 105 0.24 -12.12 -5.84
CA PRO A 105 0.97 -10.85 -6.00
C PRO A 105 0.42 -9.93 -7.11
N TRP A 106 -0.61 -10.38 -7.84
CA TRP A 106 -1.16 -9.70 -9.01
C TRP A 106 -2.44 -8.93 -8.69
N PHE A 107 -2.31 -7.63 -8.45
CA PHE A 107 -3.46 -6.77 -8.17
C PHE A 107 -4.42 -6.72 -9.36
N HIS A 108 -5.64 -7.20 -9.15
CA HIS A 108 -6.68 -7.22 -10.18
C HIS A 108 -7.85 -6.32 -9.80
N ARG A 109 -8.25 -5.47 -10.75
CA ARG A 109 -9.45 -4.65 -10.68
C ARG A 109 -10.32 -4.96 -11.90
N ASP A 110 -11.50 -5.52 -11.64
CA ASP A 110 -12.53 -5.71 -12.66
C ASP A 110 -13.53 -4.55 -12.59
N TYR A 111 -13.61 -3.78 -13.67
CA TYR A 111 -14.56 -2.68 -13.83
C TYR A 111 -15.80 -3.09 -14.62
N GLY A 112 -16.05 -4.39 -14.79
CA GLY A 112 -17.18 -4.93 -15.55
C GLY A 112 -17.00 -4.82 -17.07
N SER A 113 -18.11 -4.79 -17.80
CA SER A 113 -18.14 -4.75 -19.28
C SER A 113 -17.94 -3.36 -19.89
N THR A 114 -17.56 -2.36 -19.08
CA THR A 114 -17.38 -0.98 -19.51
C THR A 114 -16.02 -0.79 -20.17
N THR A 115 -16.04 -0.51 -21.48
CA THR A 115 -14.88 0.05 -22.19
C THR A 115 -14.65 1.49 -21.73
N THR A 116 -13.38 1.88 -21.63
CA THR A 116 -12.98 3.20 -21.15
C THR A 116 -11.82 3.77 -21.94
N THR A 117 -11.76 5.10 -22.00
CA THR A 117 -10.61 5.88 -22.51
C THR A 117 -9.89 6.62 -21.39
N ASP A 118 -10.25 6.37 -20.14
CA ASP A 118 -9.62 7.03 -18.99
C ASP A 118 -8.17 6.60 -18.89
N TYR A 119 -7.31 7.55 -18.53
CA TYR A 119 -5.92 7.24 -18.21
C TYR A 119 -5.83 6.41 -16.93
N ILE A 120 -4.91 5.46 -16.94
CA ILE A 120 -4.40 4.79 -15.75
C ILE A 120 -3.16 5.55 -15.29
N GLU A 121 -3.10 5.85 -14.01
CA GLU A 121 -2.02 6.63 -13.40
C GLU A 121 -1.43 5.82 -12.25
N LEU A 122 -0.10 5.63 -12.26
CA LEU A 122 0.66 5.13 -11.11
C LEU A 122 1.37 6.33 -10.46
N ARG A 123 1.18 6.50 -9.16
CA ARG A 123 1.87 7.50 -8.34
C ARG A 123 2.67 6.83 -7.24
N VAL A 124 3.82 7.41 -6.95
CA VAL A 124 4.61 7.12 -5.77
C VAL A 124 4.71 8.43 -5.00
N CYS A 125 4.04 8.51 -3.86
CA CYS A 125 3.95 9.71 -3.04
C CYS A 125 4.56 9.44 -1.66
N ALA A 126 5.15 10.48 -1.08
CA ALA A 126 5.57 10.52 0.31
C ALA A 126 5.45 11.98 0.76
N ASP A 127 5.07 12.21 2.01
CA ASP A 127 4.96 13.54 2.58
C ASP A 127 6.13 13.88 3.53
N GLN A 128 6.92 12.87 3.90
CA GLN A 128 8.14 12.99 4.69
C GLN A 128 9.44 12.87 3.87
N HIS A 129 10.56 13.19 4.52
CA HIS A 129 11.89 12.92 3.99
C HIS A 129 12.17 11.41 3.84
N ASN A 130 13.14 11.07 2.98
CA ASN A 130 13.61 9.70 2.72
C ASN A 130 14.09 8.91 3.96
N SER A 131 14.25 9.57 5.11
CA SER A 131 14.52 8.90 6.38
C SER A 131 13.28 8.26 7.02
N ASN A 132 12.06 8.61 6.59
CA ASN A 132 10.82 8.26 7.27
C ASN A 132 9.75 7.59 6.37
N GLU A 133 9.84 7.65 5.04
CA GLU A 133 8.81 7.09 4.14
C GLU A 133 9.40 6.66 2.79
N ASP A 134 10.39 5.76 2.80
CA ASP A 134 11.07 5.33 1.58
C ASP A 134 10.44 4.04 1.02
N THR A 135 9.65 4.17 -0.06
CA THR A 135 9.03 3.05 -0.78
C THR A 135 9.52 3.02 -2.23
N PRO A 136 10.76 2.57 -2.49
CA PRO A 136 11.31 2.55 -3.84
C PRO A 136 10.59 1.52 -4.71
N VAL A 137 10.09 1.96 -5.87
CA VAL A 137 9.50 1.07 -6.89
C VAL A 137 10.57 0.73 -7.91
N GLY A 138 11.04 -0.53 -7.90
CA GLY A 138 12.05 -1.01 -8.83
C GLY A 138 11.49 -1.53 -10.17
N PHE A 139 10.26 -2.04 -10.17
CA PHE A 139 9.63 -2.66 -11.33
C PHE A 139 8.11 -2.60 -11.21
N TYR A 140 7.42 -2.37 -12.33
CA TYR A 140 5.96 -2.45 -12.41
C TYR A 140 5.53 -2.96 -13.79
N GLU A 141 4.45 -3.74 -13.81
CA GLU A 141 3.78 -4.16 -15.04
C GLU A 141 2.28 -3.88 -14.91
N ILE A 142 1.70 -3.27 -15.94
CA ILE A 142 0.28 -2.95 -15.99
C ILE A 142 -0.31 -3.61 -17.24
N TYR A 143 -1.24 -4.52 -17.02
CA TYR A 143 -1.95 -5.23 -18.07
C TYR A 143 -3.40 -4.74 -18.11
N VAL A 144 -3.85 -4.29 -19.29
CA VAL A 144 -5.23 -3.82 -19.53
C VAL A 144 -5.85 -4.68 -20.60
N LYS A 145 -7.11 -5.09 -20.41
CA LYS A 145 -7.87 -5.93 -21.34
C LYS A 145 -9.09 -5.21 -21.86
#